data_AF-A0A924UF70-F1
#
_entry.id   AF-A0A924UF70-F1
#
_cell.length_a   1.000
_cell.length_b   1.000
_cell.length_c   1.000
_cell.angle_alpha   90.00
_cell.angle_beta   90.00
_cell.angle_gamma   90.00
#
_symmetry.space_group_name_H-M   'P 1'
#
loop_
_entity.id
_entity.type
_entity.pdbx_description
1 polymer ?
#
loop_
_entity_poly.entity_id
_entity_poly.type
_entity_poly.pdbx_seq_one_letter_code
_entity_poly.pdbx_strand_id
1 'polypeptide(L)'
;MRLTCPLCGPRDRREFYYAGTEDYLNRPAADASPEAWDDMLHLRTNPAGVTKDLWYHETGCSSWLLVTRNTTTHEILSTERVADRKGAQ
;
A
#
# COMPACT_ATOMS: atom_id res chain seq x y z
N MET A 1 -11.17 -4.07 12.07
CA MET A 1 -9.97 -3.25 11.80
C MET A 1 -10.43 -1.87 11.35
N ARG A 2 -9.80 -0.80 11.86
CA ARG A 2 -10.01 0.57 11.41
C ARG A 2 -8.70 1.09 10.82
N LEU A 3 -8.81 1.92 9.78
CA LEU A 3 -7.69 2.61 9.15
C LEU A 3 -7.86 4.11 9.38
N THR A 4 -6.78 4.82 9.72
CA THR A 4 -6.84 6.27 9.94
C THR A 4 -6.36 6.96 8.69
N CYS A 5 -7.29 7.32 7.81
CA CYS A 5 -6.96 8.08 6.62
C CYS A 5 -6.48 9.50 7.02
N PRO A 6 -5.33 9.97 6.53
CA PRO A 6 -4.82 11.31 6.86
C PRO A 6 -5.78 12.45 6.50
N LEU A 7 -6.67 12.24 5.54
CA LEU A 7 -7.65 13.24 5.09
C LEU A 7 -9.05 13.06 5.73
N CYS A 8 -9.45 11.82 6.03
CA CYS A 8 -10.82 11.51 6.48
C CYS A 8 -10.92 11.05 7.94
N GLY A 9 -9.80 10.92 8.63
CA GLY A 9 -9.72 10.38 9.98
C GLY A 9 -9.97 8.86 10.06
N PRO A 10 -10.32 8.34 11.24
CA PRO A 10 -10.56 6.92 11.47
C PRO A 10 -11.82 6.41 10.75
N ARG A 11 -11.66 5.46 9.83
CA ARG A 11 -12.74 4.84 9.04
C ARG A 11 -12.72 3.32 9.13
N ASP A 12 -13.85 2.70 8.81
CA ASP A 12 -13.93 1.24 8.76
C ASP A 12 -13.15 0.69 7.56
N ARG A 13 -12.47 -0.46 7.73
CA ARG A 13 -11.72 -1.12 6.65
C ARG A 13 -12.54 -1.30 5.36
N ARG A 14 -13.86 -1.48 5.45
CA ARG A 14 -14.74 -1.70 4.29
C ARG A 14 -14.84 -0.50 3.35
N GLU A 15 -14.41 0.68 3.76
CA GLU A 15 -14.29 1.84 2.86
C GLU A 15 -13.06 1.78 1.96
N PHE A 16 -12.16 0.82 2.19
CA PHE A 16 -10.85 0.75 1.54
C PHE A 16 -10.69 -0.53 0.73
N TYR A 17 -10.09 -0.38 -0.44
CA TYR A 17 -9.66 -1.49 -1.29
C TYR A 17 -8.19 -1.81 -1.03
N TYR A 18 -7.85 -3.08 -0.87
CA TYR A 18 -6.46 -3.54 -0.73
C TYR A 18 -5.87 -3.83 -2.11
N ALA A 19 -4.78 -3.14 -2.47
CA ALA A 19 -4.13 -3.32 -3.77
C ALA A 19 -2.89 -4.21 -3.73
N GLY A 20 -2.25 -4.36 -2.57
CA GLY A 20 -1.07 -5.23 -2.40
C GLY A 20 0.02 -4.58 -1.56
N THR A 21 1.28 -4.85 -1.92
CA THR A 21 2.45 -4.35 -1.18
C THR A 21 2.88 -2.97 -1.69
N GLU A 22 3.78 -2.32 -0.95
CA GLU A 22 4.40 -1.06 -1.37
C GLU A 22 5.24 -1.17 -2.65
N ASP A 23 5.65 -2.37 -3.04
CA ASP A 23 6.50 -2.62 -4.23
C ASP A 23 5.81 -2.17 -5.52
N TYR A 24 4.47 -2.13 -5.55
CA TYR A 24 3.72 -1.61 -6.70
C TYR A 24 3.96 -0.12 -6.98
N LEU A 25 4.53 0.62 -6.03
CA LEU A 25 4.95 2.01 -6.23
C LEU A 25 6.29 2.10 -6.99
N ASN A 26 7.03 1.00 -7.13
CA ASN A 26 8.35 0.96 -7.77
C ASN A 26 8.26 0.31 -9.16
N ARG A 27 7.42 0.88 -10.03
CA ARG A 27 7.27 0.39 -11.40
C ARG A 27 8.60 0.55 -12.17
N PRO A 28 9.13 -0.50 -12.82
CA PRO A 28 10.30 -0.37 -13.67
C PRO A 28 10.08 0.62 -14.82
N ALA A 29 11.19 1.19 -15.31
CA ALA A 29 11.18 1.99 -16.53
C ALA A 29 10.70 1.17 -17.74
N ALA A 30 10.17 1.85 -18.75
CA ALA A 30 9.62 1.18 -19.93
C ALA A 30 10.65 0.34 -20.71
N ASP A 31 11.93 0.72 -20.63
CA ASP A 31 13.08 0.07 -21.25
C ASP A 31 13.87 -0.84 -20.29
N ALA A 32 13.36 -1.07 -19.07
CA ALA A 32 13.95 -2.01 -18.13
C ALA A 32 13.94 -3.45 -18.69
N SER A 33 14.81 -4.30 -18.15
CA SER A 33 14.93 -5.67 -18.63
C SER A 33 13.64 -6.48 -18.40
N PRO A 34 13.36 -7.51 -19.22
CA PRO A 34 12.22 -8.39 -19.02
C PRO A 34 12.19 -9.03 -17.63
N GLU A 35 13.35 -9.35 -17.05
CA GLU A 35 13.47 -9.92 -15.70
C GLU A 35 13.01 -8.93 -14.62
N ALA A 36 13.39 -7.65 -14.74
CA ALA A 36 12.93 -6.62 -13.81
C ALA A 36 11.40 -6.43 -13.87
N TRP A 37 10.81 -6.56 -15.07
CA TRP A 37 9.36 -6.56 -15.25
C TRP A 37 8.71 -7.81 -14.66
N ASP A 38 9.28 -8.99 -14.88
CA ASP A 38 8.79 -10.26 -14.32
C ASP A 38 8.78 -10.23 -12.79
N ASP A 39 9.88 -9.81 -12.18
CA ASP A 39 10.00 -9.64 -10.72
C ASP A 39 8.92 -8.67 -10.20
N MET A 40 8.75 -7.52 -10.85
CA MET A 40 7.73 -6.55 -10.45
C MET A 40 6.31 -7.08 -10.66
N LEU A 41 6.04 -7.92 -11.67
CA LEU A 41 4.69 -8.45 -11.91
C LEU A 41 4.33 -9.60 -10.96
N HIS A 42 5.29 -10.47 -10.64
CA HIS A 42 4.99 -11.78 -10.06
C HIS A 42 5.54 -12.01 -8.66
N LEU A 43 6.65 -11.36 -8.26
CA LEU A 43 7.33 -11.69 -7.01
C LEU A 43 6.99 -10.71 -5.89
N ARG A 44 6.58 -11.21 -4.72
CA ARG A 44 6.34 -10.37 -3.53
C ARG A 44 6.86 -11.03 -2.27
N THR A 45 7.38 -10.21 -1.36
CA THR A 45 7.67 -10.67 0.00
C THR A 45 6.36 -10.80 0.77
N ASN A 46 6.09 -11.97 1.35
CA ASN A 46 4.87 -12.26 2.11
C ASN A 46 5.19 -12.71 3.55
N PRO A 47 5.69 -11.81 4.41
CA PRO A 47 6.06 -12.18 5.77
C PRO A 47 4.81 -12.31 6.66
N ALA A 48 4.84 -13.27 7.58
CA ALA A 48 3.93 -13.30 8.72
C ALA A 48 4.44 -12.29 9.77
N GLY A 49 3.77 -11.14 9.90
CA GLY A 49 4.20 -10.05 10.76
C GLY A 49 4.01 -8.68 10.12
N VAL A 50 4.93 -7.75 10.38
CA VAL A 50 4.81 -6.37 9.89
C VAL A 50 5.02 -6.31 8.38
N THR A 51 4.08 -5.65 7.71
CA THR A 51 4.03 -5.43 6.26
C THR A 51 3.68 -3.98 5.97
N LYS A 52 4.03 -3.52 4.76
CA LYS A 52 3.64 -2.23 4.22
C LYS A 52 2.81 -2.45 2.97
N ASP A 53 1.55 -2.05 3.10
CA ASP A 53 0.52 -2.38 2.16
C ASP A 53 -0.03 -1.13 1.49
N LEU A 54 -0.34 -1.24 0.20
CA LEU A 54 -1.01 -0.23 -0.57
C LEU A 54 -2.53 -0.43 -0.50
N TRP A 55 -3.23 0.61 -0.06
CA TRP A 55 -4.69 0.65 0.07
C TRP A 55 -5.25 1.88 -0.66
N TYR A 56 -6.48 1.77 -1.17
CA TYR A 56 -7.20 2.86 -1.82
C TYR A 56 -8.46 3.21 -1.04
N HIS A 57 -8.67 4.48 -0.69
CA HIS A 57 -9.86 4.92 0.06
C HIS A 57 -11.07 5.11 -0.87
N GLU A 58 -11.59 3.98 -1.36
CA GLU A 58 -12.61 3.88 -2.42
C GLU A 58 -13.89 4.66 -2.15
N THR A 59 -14.48 4.51 -0.96
CA THR A 59 -15.75 5.20 -0.61
C THR A 59 -15.55 6.50 0.18
N GLY A 60 -14.33 7.05 0.15
CA GLY A 60 -13.94 8.27 0.87
C GLY A 60 -13.23 9.28 -0.02
N CYS A 61 -12.00 9.64 0.33
CA CYS A 61 -11.23 10.68 -0.37
C CYS A 61 -10.56 10.23 -1.67
N SER A 62 -10.73 8.98 -2.10
CA SER A 62 -10.14 8.44 -3.33
C SER A 62 -8.61 8.60 -3.38
N SER A 63 -7.95 8.58 -2.22
CA SER A 63 -6.49 8.66 -2.13
C SER A 63 -5.87 7.28 -1.94
N TRP A 64 -4.67 7.12 -2.50
CA TRP A 64 -3.80 5.98 -2.23
C TRP A 64 -3.08 6.17 -0.89
N LEU A 65 -3.11 5.13 -0.06
CA LEU A 65 -2.55 5.10 1.27
C LEU A 65 -1.54 3.96 1.38
N LEU A 66 -0.41 4.25 2.03
CA LEU A 66 0.51 3.24 2.51
C LEU A 66 0.16 2.92 3.97
N VAL A 67 -0.14 1.67 4.26
CA VAL A 67 -0.53 1.20 5.59
C VAL A 67 0.53 0.24 6.10
N THR A 68 1.19 0.59 7.21
CA THR A 68 2.05 -0.34 7.92
C THR A 68 1.20 -1.13 8.91
N ARG A 69 1.12 -2.45 8.77
CA ARG A 69 0.31 -3.30 9.67
C ARG A 69 0.99 -4.62 10.00
N ASN A 70 0.60 -5.21 11.12
CA ASN A 70 0.94 -6.59 11.43
C ASN A 70 -0.12 -7.54 10.86
N THR A 71 0.26 -8.43 9.95
CA THR A 71 -0.65 -9.39 9.30
C THR A 71 -1.18 -10.46 10.24
N THR A 72 -0.44 -10.79 11.30
CA THR A 72 -0.80 -11.80 12.30
C THR A 72 -1.77 -11.26 13.35
N THR A 73 -1.59 -10.02 13.80
CA THR A 73 -2.41 -9.42 14.89
C THR A 73 -3.46 -8.44 14.39
N HIS A 74 -3.37 -8.00 13.13
CA HIS A 74 -4.21 -6.96 12.53
C HIS A 74 -4.05 -5.56 13.16
N GLU A 75 -3.00 -5.35 13.93
CA GLU A 75 -2.61 -4.03 14.43
C GLU A 75 -2.18 -3.11 13.27
N ILE A 76 -2.70 -1.88 13.26
CA ILE A 76 -2.29 -0.83 12.32
C ILE A 76 -1.26 0.06 13.01
N LEU A 77 -0.05 0.11 12.47
CA LEU A 77 1.09 0.85 13.03
C LEU A 77 1.20 2.25 12.44
N SER A 78 0.97 2.41 11.13
CA SER A 78 0.93 3.73 10.49
C SER A 78 0.00 3.74 9.27
N THR A 79 -0.45 4.93 8.89
CA THR A 79 -1.16 5.18 7.63
C THR A 79 -0.69 6.51 7.07
N GLU A 80 -0.16 6.48 5.86
CA GLU A 80 0.45 7.63 5.18
C GLU A 80 -0.18 7.77 3.80
N ARG A 81 -0.33 8.99 3.31
CA ARG A 81 -0.81 9.20 1.94
C ARG A 81 0.36 9.03 0.99
N VAL A 82 0.18 8.25 -0.07
CA VAL A 82 1.26 7.99 -1.06
C VAL A 82 1.75 9.29 -1.69
N ALA A 83 0.84 10.22 -1.97
CA ALA A 83 1.19 11.51 -2.58
C ALA A 83 2.07 12.41 -1.68
N ASP A 84 2.16 12.14 -0.38
CA ASP A 84 3.04 12.88 0.54
C ASP A 84 4.44 12.26 0.65
N ARG A 85 4.68 11.08 0.03
CA ARG A 85 6.01 10.46 -0.01
C ARG A 85 6.90 11.21 -1.00
N LYS A 86 8.09 11.63 -0.54
CA LYS A 86 9.15 12.10 -1.44
C LYS A 86 9.59 10.97 -2.37
N GLY A 87 9.56 11.19 -3.68
CA GLY A 87 10.01 10.22 -4.68
C GLY A 87 8.91 9.36 -5.31
N ALA A 88 7.62 9.68 -5.10
CA ALA A 88 6.55 9.14 -5.94
C ALA A 88 6.73 9.70 -7.36
N GLN A 89 7.27 8.87 -8.25
CA GLN A 89 7.61 9.21 -9.63
C GLN A 89 6.53 8.71 -10.58
#